data_AF-A0A7J5TYP2-F1
#
_entry.id   AF-A0A7J5TYP2-F1
#
_cell.length_a   1.000
_cell.length_b   1.000
_cell.length_c   1.000
_cell.angle_alpha   90.00
_cell.angle_beta   90.00
_cell.angle_gamma   90.00
#
_symmetry.space_group_name_H-M   'P 1'
#
loop_
_entity.id
_entity.type
_entity.pdbx_description
1 polymer ?
#
loop_
_entity_poly.entity_id
_entity_poly.type
_entity_poly.pdbx_seq_one_letter_code
_entity_poly.pdbx_strand_id
1 'polypeptide(L)'
;MNTRTLHYFSGVLIILFVGFHLINHTYSLAGAAAHIGLMNTLRLVYRHPVAEAVLLGAVALQVVSGLLLVSRFRRQVETGFDKLQLWTGLYLAFFLLIHLSAVLVGRHILNLDTNFYFGVAGLNSFPVNLFFVPYYGLAIAAFVGHIAAIHSRKMKHSVLGLTPHEQASILLALGVLLTISILYGLTNGFHGVRIPDAYKVLTKLPL
;
A
#
# COMPACT_ATOMS: atom_id res chain seq x y z
N MET A 1 -24.96 -9.00 -7.76
CA MET A 1 -24.43 -7.65 -7.44
C MET A 1 -23.74 -7.06 -8.67
N ASN A 2 -23.82 -5.75 -8.90
CA ASN A 2 -23.09 -5.07 -9.97
C ASN A 2 -21.60 -4.90 -9.57
N THR A 3 -20.68 -4.88 -10.54
CA THR A 3 -19.23 -4.67 -10.37
C THR A 3 -18.89 -3.52 -9.43
N ARG A 4 -19.63 -2.41 -9.48
CA ARG A 4 -19.43 -1.24 -8.60
C ARG A 4 -19.66 -1.57 -7.12
N THR A 5 -20.68 -2.37 -6.82
CA THR A 5 -21.03 -2.76 -5.45
C THR A 5 -19.98 -3.71 -4.89
N LEU A 6 -19.58 -4.71 -5.67
CA LEU A 6 -18.50 -5.63 -5.29
C LEU A 6 -17.19 -4.88 -5.02
N HIS A 7 -16.78 -4.02 -5.95
CA HIS A 7 -15.59 -3.17 -5.82
C HIS A 7 -15.61 -2.27 -4.58
N TYR A 8 -16.78 -1.73 -4.23
CA TYR A 8 -16.92 -0.89 -3.04
C TYR A 8 -16.68 -1.69 -1.75
N PHE A 9 -17.35 -2.83 -1.58
CA PHE A 9 -17.21 -3.63 -0.37
C PHE A 9 -15.82 -4.27 -0.22
N SER A 10 -15.23 -4.77 -1.32
CA SER A 10 -13.83 -5.22 -1.31
C SER A 10 -12.88 -4.08 -0.97
N GLY A 11 -13.13 -2.89 -1.52
CA GLY A 11 -12.37 -1.68 -1.21
C GLY A 11 -12.40 -1.32 0.27
N VAL A 12 -13.57 -1.37 0.92
CA VAL A 12 -13.70 -1.10 2.37
C VAL A 12 -12.87 -2.09 3.20
N LEU A 13 -12.96 -3.39 2.89
CA LEU A 13 -12.17 -4.40 3.58
C LEU A 13 -10.66 -4.17 3.41
N ILE A 14 -10.22 -3.86 2.19
CA ILE A 14 -8.81 -3.58 1.89
C ILE A 14 -8.34 -2.32 2.60
N ILE A 15 -9.15 -1.25 2.65
CA ILE A 15 -8.81 0.00 3.35
C ILE A 15 -8.56 -0.28 4.84
N LEU A 16 -9.39 -1.11 5.48
CA LEU A 16 -9.20 -1.50 6.87
C LEU A 16 -7.87 -2.24 7.07
N PHE A 17 -7.59 -3.25 6.23
CA PHE A 17 -6.33 -3.98 6.27
C PHE A 17 -5.12 -3.06 6.03
N VAL A 18 -5.15 -2.24 4.98
CA VAL A 18 -4.05 -1.34 4.62
C VAL A 18 -3.85 -0.28 5.72
N GLY A 19 -4.91 0.18 6.38
CA GLY A 19 -4.81 1.08 7.52
C GLY A 19 -3.95 0.48 8.65
N PHE A 20 -4.27 -0.73 9.10
CA PHE A 20 -3.46 -1.44 10.09
C PHE A 20 -2.05 -1.78 9.57
N HIS A 21 -1.93 -2.10 8.28
CA HIS A 21 -0.63 -2.38 7.65
C HIS A 21 0.28 -1.14 7.64
N LEU A 22 -0.24 0.04 7.32
CA LEU A 22 0.52 1.29 7.35
C LEU A 22 0.83 1.73 8.78
N ILE A 23 -0.09 1.53 9.74
CA ILE A 23 0.21 1.72 11.17
C ILE A 23 1.37 0.82 11.61
N ASN A 24 1.39 -0.43 11.16
CA ASN A 24 2.52 -1.31 11.44
C ASN A 24 3.83 -0.78 10.83
N HIS A 25 3.79 -0.21 9.62
CA HIS A 25 4.97 0.42 9.01
C HIS A 25 5.43 1.68 9.74
N THR A 26 4.55 2.49 10.31
CA THR A 26 4.98 3.66 11.10
C THR A 26 5.71 3.25 12.38
N TYR A 27 5.48 2.05 12.91
CA TYR A 27 6.26 1.52 14.05
C TYR A 27 7.74 1.27 13.72
N SER A 28 8.12 1.29 12.43
CA SER A 28 9.54 1.31 12.05
C SER A 28 10.30 2.53 12.57
N LEU A 29 9.62 3.63 12.88
CA LEU A 29 10.20 4.80 13.55
C LEU A 29 10.74 4.47 14.95
N ALA A 30 10.16 3.47 15.62
CA ALA A 30 10.63 2.94 16.89
C ALA A 30 11.58 1.72 16.72
N GLY A 31 12.00 1.44 15.48
CA GLY A 31 12.93 0.37 15.14
C GLY A 31 12.28 -0.93 14.70
N ALA A 32 13.11 -1.84 14.18
CA ALA A 32 12.68 -3.12 13.62
C ALA A 32 11.94 -4.00 14.63
N ALA A 33 12.35 -4.00 15.90
CA ALA A 33 11.73 -4.81 16.95
C ALA A 33 10.29 -4.37 17.23
N ALA A 34 10.03 -3.06 17.32
CA ALA A 34 8.69 -2.52 17.52
C ALA A 34 7.77 -2.85 16.34
N HIS A 35 8.25 -2.67 15.11
CA HIS A 35 7.54 -3.08 13.90
C HIS A 35 7.23 -4.59 13.92
N ILE A 36 8.21 -5.46 14.19
CA ILE A 36 8.00 -6.91 14.20
C ILE A 36 7.02 -7.33 15.32
N GLY A 37 7.10 -6.70 16.49
CA GLY A 37 6.20 -6.94 17.61
C GLY A 37 4.74 -6.68 17.26
N LEU A 38 4.42 -5.49 16.75
CA LEU A 38 3.06 -5.16 16.30
C LEU A 38 2.63 -6.06 15.13
N MET A 39 3.53 -6.32 14.20
CA MET A 39 3.26 -7.17 13.04
C MET A 39 2.83 -8.58 13.48
N ASN A 40 3.51 -9.19 14.45
CA ASN A 40 3.17 -10.51 14.95
C ASN A 40 1.78 -10.55 15.59
N THR A 41 1.39 -9.50 16.34
CA THR A 41 0.03 -9.36 16.88
C THR A 41 -1.01 -9.28 15.77
N LEU A 42 -0.80 -8.44 14.76
CA LEU A 42 -1.75 -8.28 13.66
C LEU A 42 -1.85 -9.56 12.79
N ARG A 43 -0.75 -10.31 12.64
CA ARG A 43 -0.71 -11.58 11.89
C ARG A 43 -1.62 -12.65 12.48
N LEU A 44 -1.89 -12.63 13.78
CA LEU A 44 -2.87 -13.55 14.40
C LEU A 44 -4.24 -13.45 13.73
N VAL A 45 -4.58 -12.28 13.21
CA VAL A 45 -5.83 -12.03 12.50
C VAL A 45 -5.66 -12.26 11.00
N TYR A 46 -4.82 -11.47 10.32
CA TYR A 46 -4.81 -11.46 8.86
C TYR A 46 -4.09 -12.64 8.20
N ARG A 47 -3.33 -13.45 8.97
CA ARG A 47 -2.79 -14.74 8.49
C ARG A 47 -3.61 -15.94 8.95
N HIS A 48 -4.74 -15.73 9.64
CA HIS A 48 -5.69 -16.83 9.84
C HIS A 48 -6.19 -17.30 8.47
N PRO A 49 -6.24 -18.60 8.15
CA PRO A 49 -6.50 -19.09 6.78
C PRO A 49 -7.76 -18.51 6.14
N VAL A 50 -8.84 -18.38 6.91
CA VAL A 50 -10.10 -17.79 6.45
C VAL A 50 -9.95 -16.29 6.18
N ALA A 51 -9.32 -15.55 7.09
CA ALA A 51 -9.14 -14.11 6.94
C ALA A 51 -8.19 -13.79 5.78
N GLU A 52 -7.11 -14.55 5.64
CA GLU A 52 -6.17 -14.43 4.54
C GLU A 52 -6.85 -14.73 3.21
N ALA A 53 -7.61 -15.83 3.10
CA ALA A 53 -8.34 -16.16 1.87
C ALA A 53 -9.35 -15.07 1.47
N VAL A 54 -10.09 -14.52 2.44
CA VAL A 54 -11.03 -13.42 2.21
C VAL A 54 -10.30 -12.16 1.76
N LEU A 55 -9.17 -11.82 2.38
CA LEU A 55 -8.37 -10.66 2.02
C LEU A 55 -7.76 -10.79 0.62
N LEU A 56 -7.17 -11.96 0.29
CA LEU A 56 -6.62 -12.26 -1.03
C LEU A 56 -7.70 -12.22 -2.10
N GLY A 57 -8.87 -12.80 -1.83
CA GLY A 57 -10.03 -12.75 -2.72
C GLY A 57 -10.52 -11.31 -2.93
N ALA A 58 -10.55 -10.49 -1.89
CA ALA A 58 -10.89 -9.08 -1.99
C ALA A 58 -9.89 -8.30 -2.83
N VAL A 59 -8.58 -8.54 -2.66
CA VAL A 59 -7.53 -7.91 -3.49
C VAL A 59 -7.67 -8.31 -4.94
N ALA A 60 -7.86 -9.60 -5.24
CA ALA A 60 -8.05 -10.08 -6.61
C ALA A 60 -9.31 -9.44 -7.25
N LEU A 61 -10.43 -9.41 -6.51
CA LEU A 61 -11.65 -8.74 -6.94
C LEU A 61 -11.40 -7.25 -7.19
N GLN A 62 -10.68 -6.56 -6.31
CA GLN A 62 -10.39 -5.13 -6.42
C GLN A 62 -9.57 -4.81 -7.67
N VAL A 63 -8.53 -5.61 -7.96
CA VAL A 63 -7.69 -5.46 -9.15
C VAL A 63 -8.53 -5.66 -10.41
N VAL A 64 -9.25 -6.79 -10.52
CA VAL A 64 -10.04 -7.10 -11.72
C VAL A 64 -11.16 -6.08 -11.93
N SER A 65 -11.97 -5.83 -10.90
CA SER A 65 -13.08 -4.88 -11.00
C SER A 65 -12.60 -3.45 -11.22
N GLY A 66 -11.47 -3.04 -10.64
CA GLY A 66 -10.84 -1.74 -10.87
C GLY A 66 -10.45 -1.55 -12.33
N LEU A 67 -9.74 -2.52 -12.93
CA LEU A 67 -9.35 -2.47 -14.34
C LEU A 67 -10.56 -2.43 -15.29
N LEU A 68 -11.61 -3.19 -14.99
CA LEU A 68 -12.87 -3.15 -15.74
C LEU A 68 -13.55 -1.77 -15.66
N LEU A 69 -13.58 -1.17 -14.46
CA LEU A 69 -14.14 0.18 -14.25
C LEU A 69 -13.32 1.24 -14.98
N VAL A 70 -11.99 1.15 -14.98
CA VAL A 70 -11.11 2.02 -15.75
C VAL A 70 -11.42 1.92 -17.24
N SER A 71 -11.47 0.71 -17.80
CA SER A 71 -11.79 0.50 -19.22
C SER A 71 -13.13 1.13 -19.62
N ARG A 72 -14.14 0.99 -18.76
CA ARG A 72 -15.49 1.50 -19.00
C ARG A 72 -15.62 3.01 -18.85
N PHE A 73 -14.94 3.62 -17.89
CA PHE A 73 -15.19 5.01 -17.48
C PHE A 73 -14.02 5.97 -17.74
N ARG A 74 -12.87 5.52 -18.27
CA ARG A 74 -11.72 6.39 -18.57
C ARG A 74 -12.02 7.58 -19.49
N ARG A 75 -13.05 7.48 -20.33
CA ARG A 75 -13.47 8.57 -21.24
C ARG A 75 -14.36 9.63 -20.57
N GLN A 76 -14.79 9.41 -19.34
CA GLN A 76 -15.65 10.29 -18.55
C GLN A 76 -14.88 11.02 -17.44
N VAL A 77 -13.56 11.15 -17.60
CA VAL A 77 -12.65 11.73 -16.62
C VAL A 77 -12.45 13.21 -16.95
N GLU A 78 -13.04 14.09 -16.15
CA GLU A 78 -13.09 15.52 -16.45
C GLU A 78 -12.25 16.33 -15.45
N THR A 79 -12.36 16.04 -14.15
CA THR A 79 -11.70 16.82 -13.10
C THR A 79 -10.29 16.32 -12.76
N GLY A 80 -9.52 17.16 -12.06
CA GLY A 80 -8.21 16.77 -11.53
C GLY A 80 -8.28 15.56 -10.57
N PHE A 81 -9.30 15.52 -9.72
CA PHE A 81 -9.52 14.40 -8.80
C PHE A 81 -10.00 13.12 -9.52
N ASP A 82 -10.77 13.23 -10.61
CA ASP A 82 -11.12 12.05 -11.41
C ASP A 82 -9.87 11.43 -12.06
N LYS A 83 -8.96 12.27 -12.58
CA LYS A 83 -7.67 11.83 -13.12
C LYS A 83 -6.81 11.20 -12.02
N LEU A 84 -6.79 11.81 -10.83
CA LEU A 84 -6.07 11.27 -9.69
C LEU A 84 -6.60 9.87 -9.32
N GLN A 85 -7.92 9.70 -9.21
CA GLN A 85 -8.52 8.40 -8.90
C GLN A 85 -8.15 7.34 -9.95
N LEU A 86 -8.19 7.71 -11.24
CA LEU A 86 -7.84 6.84 -12.35
C LEU A 86 -6.39 6.34 -12.25
N TRP A 87 -5.43 7.26 -12.17
CA TRP A 87 -4.00 6.93 -12.18
C TRP A 87 -3.55 6.22 -10.91
N THR A 88 -4.02 6.68 -9.75
CA THR A 88 -3.75 5.99 -8.48
C THR A 88 -4.36 4.60 -8.45
N GLY A 89 -5.56 4.41 -9.00
CA GLY A 89 -6.19 3.09 -9.11
C GLY A 89 -5.39 2.12 -9.98
N LEU A 90 -4.90 2.59 -11.13
CA LEU A 90 -4.02 1.82 -12.00
C LEU A 90 -2.69 1.46 -11.32
N TYR A 91 -2.08 2.42 -10.65
CA TYR A 91 -0.84 2.21 -9.91
C TYR A 91 -1.04 1.20 -8.76
N LEU A 92 -2.12 1.31 -8.00
CA LEU A 92 -2.44 0.38 -6.92
C LEU A 92 -2.69 -1.03 -7.44
N ALA A 93 -3.33 -1.18 -8.60
CA ALA A 93 -3.48 -2.49 -9.23
C ALA A 93 -2.12 -3.12 -9.59
N PHE A 94 -1.22 -2.34 -10.21
CA PHE A 94 0.15 -2.75 -10.49
C PHE A 94 0.92 -3.11 -9.21
N PHE A 95 0.87 -2.24 -8.21
CA PHE A 95 1.55 -2.42 -6.93
C PHE A 95 1.07 -3.70 -6.22
N LEU A 96 -0.24 -3.91 -6.12
CA LEU A 96 -0.79 -5.08 -5.43
C LEU A 96 -0.38 -6.39 -6.13
N LEU A 97 -0.35 -6.42 -7.46
CA LEU A 97 0.09 -7.60 -8.21
C LEU A 97 1.53 -7.97 -7.89
N ILE A 98 2.46 -7.01 -7.95
CA ILE A 98 3.88 -7.28 -7.69
C ILE A 98 4.13 -7.52 -6.20
N HIS A 99 3.62 -6.64 -5.33
CA HIS A 99 3.84 -6.70 -3.89
C HIS A 99 3.31 -8.00 -3.29
N LEU A 100 2.06 -8.37 -3.61
CA LEU A 100 1.47 -9.59 -3.08
C LEU A 100 2.17 -10.84 -3.62
N SER A 101 2.53 -10.86 -4.90
CA SER A 101 3.30 -11.96 -5.48
C SER A 101 4.64 -12.12 -4.78
N ALA A 102 5.37 -11.03 -4.54
CA ALA A 102 6.64 -11.07 -3.82
C ALA A 102 6.46 -11.62 -2.39
N VAL A 103 5.43 -11.19 -1.65
CA VAL A 103 5.15 -11.70 -0.31
C VAL A 103 4.80 -13.19 -0.33
N LEU A 104 3.97 -13.65 -1.27
CA LEU A 104 3.59 -15.06 -1.36
C LEU A 104 4.78 -15.94 -1.81
N VAL A 105 5.58 -15.49 -2.78
CA VAL A 105 6.83 -16.16 -3.20
C VAL A 105 7.82 -16.21 -2.04
N GLY A 106 8.01 -15.09 -1.34
CA GLY A 106 8.87 -15.02 -0.16
C GLY A 106 8.49 -16.06 0.89
N ARG A 107 7.18 -16.19 1.17
CA ARG A 107 6.68 -17.13 2.18
C ARG A 107 6.71 -18.58 1.72
N HIS A 108 6.18 -18.89 0.54
CA HIS A 108 5.89 -20.25 0.13
C HIS A 108 6.98 -20.89 -0.73
N ILE A 109 7.83 -20.10 -1.38
CA ILE A 109 8.90 -20.61 -2.26
C ILE A 109 10.26 -20.41 -1.59
N LEU A 110 10.54 -19.20 -1.08
CA LEU A 110 11.82 -18.89 -0.46
C LEU A 110 11.89 -19.27 1.03
N ASN A 111 10.76 -19.68 1.62
CA ASN A 111 10.63 -20.02 3.05
C ASN A 111 11.15 -18.90 3.97
N LEU A 112 10.99 -17.64 3.57
CA LEU A 112 11.35 -16.47 4.34
C LEU A 112 10.17 -16.01 5.19
N ASP A 113 10.44 -15.55 6.40
CA ASP A 113 9.47 -14.76 7.12
C ASP A 113 9.35 -13.38 6.44
N THR A 114 8.21 -13.09 5.84
CA THR A 114 7.95 -11.80 5.16
C THR A 114 7.71 -10.66 6.16
N ASN A 115 8.71 -10.41 7.00
CA ASN A 115 8.71 -9.45 8.10
C ASN A 115 9.35 -8.11 7.69
N PHE A 116 9.74 -7.31 8.68
CA PHE A 116 10.45 -6.05 8.48
C PHE A 116 11.63 -6.20 7.50
N TYR A 117 12.53 -7.16 7.75
CA TYR A 117 13.74 -7.35 6.95
C TYR A 117 13.43 -7.77 5.51
N PHE A 118 12.37 -8.55 5.29
CA PHE A 118 11.89 -8.85 3.94
C PHE A 118 11.47 -7.58 3.19
N GLY A 119 10.69 -6.72 3.84
CA GLY A 119 10.21 -5.47 3.25
C GLY A 119 11.33 -4.46 2.97
N VAL A 120 12.31 -4.37 3.86
CA VAL A 120 13.37 -3.35 3.79
C VAL A 120 14.61 -3.78 3.00
N ALA A 121 14.75 -5.07 2.67
CA ALA A 121 15.93 -5.61 1.97
C ALA A 121 16.21 -4.86 0.65
N GLY A 122 15.21 -4.78 -0.23
CA GLY A 122 15.30 -4.05 -1.49
C GLY A 122 15.46 -2.54 -1.29
N LEU A 123 14.79 -1.98 -0.27
CA LEU A 123 14.82 -0.54 0.03
C LEU A 123 16.20 -0.05 0.50
N ASN A 124 16.98 -0.92 1.16
CA ASN A 124 18.26 -0.58 1.79
C ASN A 124 19.48 -1.16 1.08
N SER A 125 19.32 -1.67 -0.15
CA SER A 125 20.40 -2.28 -0.91
C SER A 125 20.58 -1.60 -2.27
N PHE A 126 21.72 -0.97 -2.50
CA PHE A 126 22.05 -0.41 -3.82
C PHE A 126 22.48 -1.52 -4.79
N PRO A 127 22.07 -1.48 -6.08
CA PRO A 127 21.24 -0.46 -6.74
C PRO A 127 19.73 -0.74 -6.69
N VAL A 128 19.32 -1.84 -6.05
CA VAL A 128 17.93 -2.31 -6.00
C VAL A 128 16.98 -1.27 -5.37
N ASN A 129 17.48 -0.48 -4.44
CA ASN A 129 16.76 0.63 -3.80
C ASN A 129 16.24 1.69 -4.78
N LEU A 130 16.91 1.90 -5.93
CA LEU A 130 16.46 2.84 -6.97
C LEU A 130 15.09 2.47 -7.53
N PHE A 131 14.73 1.19 -7.51
CA PHE A 131 13.38 0.72 -7.84
C PHE A 131 12.45 0.79 -6.62
N PHE A 132 12.89 0.28 -5.46
CA PHE A 132 11.99 0.11 -4.31
C PHE A 132 11.60 1.42 -3.60
N VAL A 133 12.46 2.45 -3.62
CA VAL A 133 12.12 3.77 -3.05
C VAL A 133 10.91 4.38 -3.78
N PRO A 134 10.93 4.60 -5.11
CA PRO A 134 9.76 5.13 -5.80
C PRO A 134 8.60 4.13 -5.81
N TYR A 135 8.86 2.82 -5.87
CA TYR A 135 7.81 1.80 -5.84
C TYR A 135 7.01 1.80 -4.53
N TYR A 136 7.64 1.81 -3.37
CA TYR A 136 6.93 1.89 -2.10
C TYR A 136 6.39 3.30 -1.82
N GLY A 137 7.15 4.34 -2.17
CA GLY A 137 6.72 5.72 -1.96
C GLY A 137 5.44 6.06 -2.73
N LEU A 138 5.40 5.72 -4.02
CA LEU A 138 4.21 5.93 -4.85
C LEU A 138 3.03 5.06 -4.41
N ALA A 139 3.24 3.90 -3.81
CA ALA A 139 2.16 3.06 -3.30
C ALA A 139 1.38 3.73 -2.16
N ILE A 140 2.09 4.32 -1.20
CA ILE A 140 1.47 5.03 -0.07
C ILE A 140 0.78 6.29 -0.59
N ALA A 141 1.46 7.08 -1.43
CA ALA A 141 0.89 8.28 -2.04
C ALA A 141 -0.34 7.96 -2.91
N ALA A 142 -0.30 6.89 -3.70
CA ALA A 142 -1.42 6.45 -4.52
C ALA A 142 -2.59 5.95 -3.67
N PHE A 143 -2.34 5.22 -2.59
CA PHE A 143 -3.39 4.77 -1.68
C PHE A 143 -4.15 5.96 -1.07
N VAL A 144 -3.43 6.92 -0.50
CA VAL A 144 -4.02 8.13 0.09
C VAL A 144 -4.66 9.00 -0.99
N GLY A 145 -4.03 9.13 -2.16
CA GLY A 145 -4.58 9.88 -3.28
C GLY A 145 -5.86 9.29 -3.86
N HIS A 146 -5.97 7.96 -3.90
CA HIS A 146 -7.19 7.28 -4.30
C HIS A 146 -8.33 7.56 -3.32
N ILE A 147 -8.05 7.52 -2.02
CA ILE A 147 -9.03 7.87 -0.97
C ILE A 147 -9.40 9.35 -1.05
N ALA A 148 -8.44 10.25 -1.21
CA ALA A 148 -8.69 11.69 -1.33
C ALA A 148 -9.59 12.01 -2.53
N ALA A 149 -9.41 11.33 -3.66
CA ALA A 149 -10.28 11.47 -4.82
C ALA A 149 -11.69 10.91 -4.60
N ILE A 150 -11.83 9.80 -3.85
CA ILE A 150 -13.15 9.30 -3.44
C ILE A 150 -13.81 10.30 -2.48
N HIS A 151 -13.04 10.85 -1.55
CA HIS A 151 -13.50 11.84 -0.57
C HIS A 151 -14.02 13.10 -1.25
N SER A 152 -13.26 13.71 -2.16
CA SER A 152 -13.68 14.92 -2.88
C SER A 152 -14.96 14.73 -3.67
N ARG A 153 -15.23 13.51 -4.17
CA ARG A 153 -16.43 13.17 -4.93
C ARG A 153 -17.65 12.83 -4.06
N LYS A 154 -17.44 12.18 -2.92
CA LYS A 154 -18.53 11.66 -2.07
C LYS A 154 -18.91 12.57 -0.92
N MET A 155 -17.94 13.33 -0.39
CA MET A 155 -18.17 14.24 0.73
C MET A 155 -18.95 15.47 0.25
N LYS A 156 -20.05 15.78 0.95
CA LYS A 156 -20.96 16.89 0.61
C LYS A 156 -20.92 18.05 1.59
N HIS A 157 -20.20 17.89 2.70
CA HIS A 157 -20.21 18.86 3.79
C HIS A 157 -18.85 19.52 3.96
N SER A 158 -18.88 20.81 4.28
CA SER A 158 -17.70 21.50 4.80
C SER A 158 -17.51 21.14 6.27
N VAL A 159 -16.27 20.90 6.67
CA VAL A 159 -15.88 20.55 8.04
C VAL A 159 -14.83 21.56 8.47
N LEU A 160 -15.05 22.22 9.61
CA LEU A 160 -14.17 23.30 10.10
C LEU A 160 -13.95 24.43 9.06
N GLY A 161 -14.97 24.73 8.26
CA GLY A 161 -14.89 25.75 7.20
C GLY A 161 -14.22 25.30 5.90
N LEU A 162 -13.63 24.10 5.87
CA LEU A 162 -12.93 23.56 4.71
C LEU A 162 -13.90 22.85 3.77
N THR A 163 -13.87 23.18 2.49
CA THR A 163 -14.62 22.49 1.43
C THR A 163 -14.14 21.04 1.25
N PRO A 164 -14.95 20.14 0.66
CA PRO A 164 -14.53 18.77 0.35
C PRO A 164 -13.23 18.68 -0.49
N HIS A 165 -13.01 19.66 -1.37
CA HIS A 165 -11.79 19.73 -2.19
C HIS A 165 -10.57 20.09 -1.35
N GLU A 166 -10.69 21.06 -0.44
CA GLU A 166 -9.61 21.42 0.51
C GLU A 166 -9.32 20.29 1.49
N GLN A 167 -10.34 19.62 2.00
CA GLN A 167 -10.19 18.42 2.84
C GLN A 167 -9.40 17.33 2.10
N ALA A 168 -9.75 17.06 0.83
CA ALA A 168 -9.03 16.11 0.01
C ALA A 168 -7.57 16.52 -0.25
N SER A 169 -7.30 17.81 -0.49
CA SER A 169 -5.93 18.33 -0.60
C SER A 169 -5.12 18.15 0.68
N ILE A 170 -5.73 18.34 1.85
CA ILE A 170 -5.09 18.06 3.14
C ILE A 170 -4.78 16.57 3.28
N LEU A 171 -5.69 15.68 2.88
CA LEU A 171 -5.42 14.24 2.86
C LEU A 171 -4.20 13.91 1.99
N LEU A 172 -4.05 14.54 0.82
CA LEU A 172 -2.87 14.36 -0.02
C LEU A 172 -1.58 14.80 0.69
N ALA A 173 -1.58 15.97 1.33
CA ALA A 173 -0.43 16.47 2.07
C ALA A 173 -0.05 15.52 3.22
N LEU A 174 -1.03 15.03 3.98
CA LEU A 174 -0.82 14.02 5.01
C LEU A 174 -0.28 12.71 4.43
N GLY A 175 -0.71 12.31 3.23
CA GLY A 175 -0.17 11.13 2.54
C GLY A 175 1.31 11.27 2.18
N VAL A 176 1.75 12.47 1.76
CA VAL A 176 3.17 12.76 1.52
C VAL A 176 3.97 12.69 2.81
N LEU A 177 3.48 13.31 3.89
CA LEU A 177 4.13 13.25 5.20
C LEU A 177 4.24 11.81 5.70
N LEU A 178 3.16 11.03 5.61
CA LEU A 178 3.14 9.61 5.98
C LEU A 178 4.17 8.80 5.17
N THR A 179 4.26 9.06 3.87
CA THR A 179 5.24 8.40 2.99
C THR A 179 6.67 8.69 3.45
N ILE A 180 6.99 9.95 3.73
CA ILE A 180 8.31 10.36 4.20
C ILE A 180 8.62 9.71 5.55
N SER A 181 7.68 9.75 6.50
CA SER A 181 7.86 9.15 7.83
C SER A 181 8.10 7.64 7.76
N ILE A 182 7.33 6.92 6.93
CA ILE A 182 7.52 5.47 6.75
C ILE A 182 8.87 5.19 6.10
N LEU A 183 9.25 5.89 5.02
CA LEU A 183 10.55 5.69 4.38
C LEU A 183 11.71 6.01 5.33
N TYR A 184 11.59 7.07 6.14
CA TYR A 184 12.56 7.40 7.17
C TYR A 184 12.73 6.26 8.18
N GLY A 185 11.63 5.71 8.71
CA GLY A 185 11.69 4.59 9.66
C GLY A 185 12.23 3.29 9.04
N LEU A 186 11.77 2.93 7.83
CA LEU A 186 12.21 1.72 7.12
C LEU A 186 13.67 1.76 6.64
N THR A 187 14.31 2.93 6.68
CA THR A 187 15.72 3.13 6.30
C THR A 187 16.62 3.51 7.47
N ASN A 188 16.13 3.40 8.72
CA ASN A 188 16.86 3.83 9.91
C ASN A 188 17.35 5.29 9.82
N GLY A 189 16.45 6.18 9.42
CA GLY A 189 16.76 7.59 9.17
C GLY A 189 17.69 7.80 7.98
N PHE A 190 17.50 7.04 6.90
CA PHE A 190 18.34 7.03 5.69
C PHE A 190 19.79 6.56 5.88
N HIS A 191 20.16 6.05 7.05
CA HIS A 191 21.48 5.47 7.30
C HIS A 191 21.61 4.03 6.76
N GLY A 192 20.50 3.42 6.35
CA GLY A 192 20.45 2.04 5.92
C GLY A 192 20.15 1.08 7.07
N VAL A 193 19.59 -0.08 6.72
CA VAL A 193 19.36 -1.19 7.63
C VAL A 193 20.28 -2.35 7.26
N ARG A 194 20.97 -2.93 8.25
CA ARG A 194 21.74 -4.16 8.05
C ARG A 194 20.79 -5.33 7.76
N ILE A 195 20.85 -5.86 6.55
CA ILE A 195 20.01 -6.96 6.10
C ILE A 195 20.59 -8.31 6.55
N PRO A 196 19.82 -9.15 7.28
CA PRO A 196 20.28 -10.49 7.66
C PRO A 196 20.52 -11.38 6.45
N ASP A 197 21.44 -12.36 6.58
CA ASP A 197 21.91 -13.18 5.46
C ASP A 197 20.79 -13.93 4.73
N ALA A 198 19.78 -14.39 5.46
CA ALA A 198 18.60 -15.06 4.90
C ALA A 198 17.88 -14.23 3.83
N TYR A 199 17.90 -12.89 3.93
CA TYR A 199 17.19 -12.00 3.00
C TYR A 199 18.07 -11.50 1.84
N LYS A 200 19.37 -11.84 1.81
CA LYS A 200 20.27 -11.42 0.73
C LYS A 200 19.89 -12.00 -0.64
N VAL A 201 19.11 -13.08 -0.68
CA VAL A 201 18.54 -13.60 -1.93
C VAL A 201 17.66 -12.58 -2.66
N LEU A 202 17.08 -11.62 -1.92
CA LEU A 202 16.21 -10.56 -2.47
C LEU A 202 16.98 -9.40 -3.11
N THR A 203 18.29 -9.30 -2.84
CA THR A 203 19.11 -8.14 -3.20
C THR A 203 20.19 -8.48 -4.23
N LYS A 204 20.34 -9.76 -4.58
CA LYS A 204 21.21 -10.18 -5.67
C LYS A 204 20.51 -9.90 -6.99
N LEU A 205 21.11 -9.07 -7.83
CA LEU A 205 20.74 -9.01 -9.24
C LEU A 205 21.12 -10.35 -9.89
N PRO A 206 20.31 -10.88 -10.82
CA PRO A 206 20.80 -11.96 -11.67
C PRO A 206 22.07 -11.47 -12.36
N LEU A 207 23.17 -12.23 -12.19
CA LEU A 207 24.42 -12.05 -12.92
C LEU A 207 24.20 -12.28 -14.42
#